data_AF-A0A2S7X2W7-F1
#
_entry.id   AF-A0A2S7X2W7-F1
#
_cell.length_a   1.000
_cell.length_b   1.000
_cell.length_c   1.000
_cell.angle_alpha   90.00
_cell.angle_beta   90.00
_cell.angle_gamma   90.00
#
_symmetry.space_group_name_H-M   'P 1'
#
loop_
_entity.id
_entity.type
_entity.pdbx_description
1 polymer ?
#
loop_
_entity_poly.entity_id
_entity_poly.type
_entity_poly.pdbx_seq_one_letter_code
_entity_poly.pdbx_strand_id
1 'polypeptide(L)'
;MESALIGLAGVVLGALLSEYFRRKNRIEIYSQKVFDKRLAIHEELYAMFVSGHDVVSEVMTNTELSKSEREDLTSSIIFPLCQFMDRNGFYLNDYLTVQVATAYMGAEDVLDNDSDLDIASARARVYELSKITKKMILEESGVTEAFKHFSVISKSKPDSDVIKRVKELEKARV
;
A
#
# COMPACT_ATOMS: atom_id res chain seq x y z
N MET A 1 59.89 6.54 -21.93
CA MET A 1 59.49 6.25 -20.54
C MET A 1 58.11 6.81 -20.24
N GLU A 2 57.83 8.07 -20.62
CA GLU A 2 56.52 8.72 -20.47
C GLU A 2 55.37 7.96 -21.16
N SER A 3 55.54 7.48 -22.39
CA SER A 3 54.48 6.74 -23.10
C SER A 3 54.11 5.41 -22.42
N ALA A 4 55.07 4.75 -21.78
CA ALA A 4 54.84 3.51 -21.03
C ALA A 4 54.11 3.80 -19.70
N LEU A 5 54.44 4.92 -19.04
CA LEU A 5 53.74 5.41 -17.85
C LEU A 5 52.29 5.80 -18.15
N ILE A 6 52.04 6.47 -19.28
CA ILE A 6 50.69 6.84 -19.73
C ILE A 6 49.87 5.57 -20.04
N GLY A 7 50.48 4.57 -20.70
CA GLY A 7 49.82 3.29 -20.97
C GLY A 7 49.45 2.55 -19.67
N LEU A 8 50.34 2.52 -18.69
CA LEU A 8 50.09 1.87 -17.40
C LEU A 8 49.01 2.60 -16.58
N ALA A 9 49.01 3.94 -16.59
CA ALA A 9 47.96 4.74 -15.99
C ALA A 9 46.59 4.48 -16.65
N GLY A 10 46.55 4.35 -17.98
CA GLY A 10 45.33 4.00 -18.71
C GLY A 10 44.77 2.63 -18.33
N VAL A 11 45.62 1.62 -18.15
CA VAL A 11 45.19 0.28 -17.71
C VAL A 11 44.64 0.31 -16.29
N VAL A 12 45.31 1.01 -15.36
CA VAL A 12 44.85 1.15 -13.98
C VAL A 12 43.52 1.89 -13.92
N LEU A 13 43.39 3.01 -14.63
CA LEU A 13 42.13 3.77 -14.71
C LEU A 13 41.00 2.94 -15.33
N GLY A 14 41.28 2.21 -16.42
CA GLY A 14 40.31 1.33 -17.05
C GLY A 14 39.82 0.22 -16.13
N ALA A 15 40.73 -0.40 -15.36
CA ALA A 15 40.39 -1.42 -14.37
C ALA A 15 39.52 -0.86 -13.23
N LEU A 16 39.86 0.32 -12.71
CA LEU A 16 39.11 0.99 -11.64
C LEU A 16 37.71 1.41 -12.10
N LEU A 17 37.59 2.02 -13.29
CA LEU A 17 36.30 2.40 -13.87
C LEU A 17 35.44 1.17 -14.15
N SER A 18 36.02 0.11 -14.71
CA SER A 18 35.30 -1.14 -15.00
C SER A 18 34.75 -1.77 -13.72
N GLU A 19 35.54 -1.86 -12.65
CA GLU A 19 35.07 -2.40 -11.37
C GLU A 19 34.05 -1.47 -10.70
N TYR A 20 34.18 -0.15 -10.84
CA TYR A 20 33.18 0.80 -10.35
C TYR A 20 31.82 0.61 -11.04
N PHE A 21 31.80 0.54 -12.39
CA PHE A 21 30.57 0.26 -13.13
C PHE A 21 30.01 -1.11 -12.80
N ARG A 22 30.86 -2.13 -12.63
CA ARG A 22 30.43 -3.48 -12.25
C ARG A 22 29.81 -3.52 -10.85
N ARG A 23 30.36 -2.77 -9.89
CA ARG A 23 29.79 -2.62 -8.54
C ARG A 23 28.45 -1.92 -8.57
N LYS A 24 28.34 -0.80 -9.30
CA LYS A 24 27.06 -0.09 -9.47
C LYS A 24 26.00 -0.98 -10.10
N ASN A 25 26.33 -1.68 -11.18
CA ASN A 25 25.41 -2.59 -11.85
C ASN A 25 24.96 -3.74 -10.92
N ARG A 26 25.88 -4.30 -10.11
CA ARG A 26 25.49 -5.29 -9.09
C ARG A 26 24.52 -4.71 -8.07
N ILE A 27 24.80 -3.51 -7.53
CA ILE A 27 23.92 -2.84 -6.57
C ILE A 27 22.54 -2.60 -7.19
N GLU A 28 22.50 -2.10 -8.44
CA GLU A 28 21.26 -1.86 -9.17
C GLU A 28 20.43 -3.12 -9.35
N ILE A 29 21.05 -4.24 -9.75
CA ILE A 29 20.38 -5.53 -9.89
C ILE A 29 19.83 -6.03 -8.54
N TYR A 30 20.60 -5.94 -7.45
CA TYR A 30 20.12 -6.36 -6.14
C TYR A 30 18.98 -5.47 -5.63
N SER A 31 19.11 -4.15 -5.80
CA SER A 31 18.07 -3.19 -5.46
C SER A 31 16.78 -3.45 -6.24
N GLN A 32 16.88 -3.78 -7.53
CA GLN A 32 15.73 -4.11 -8.36
C GLN A 32 15.03 -5.38 -7.86
N LYS A 33 15.77 -6.46 -7.54
CA LYS A 33 15.16 -7.68 -7.02
C LYS A 33 14.43 -7.48 -5.69
N VAL A 34 15.01 -6.69 -4.79
CA VAL A 34 14.38 -6.34 -3.50
C VAL A 34 13.13 -5.49 -3.74
N PHE A 35 13.22 -4.52 -4.63
CA PHE A 35 12.09 -3.67 -5.00
C PHE A 35 10.94 -4.49 -5.60
N ASP A 36 11.20 -5.34 -6.57
CA ASP A 36 10.19 -6.18 -7.23
C ASP A 36 9.50 -7.10 -6.21
N LYS A 37 10.26 -7.70 -5.28
CA LYS A 37 9.69 -8.54 -4.22
C LYS A 37 8.84 -7.73 -3.25
N ARG A 38 9.32 -6.55 -2.83
CA ARG A 38 8.57 -5.64 -1.94
C ARG A 38 7.28 -5.16 -2.61
N LEU A 39 7.34 -4.81 -3.89
CA LEU A 39 6.18 -4.37 -4.66
C LEU A 39 5.12 -5.47 -4.74
N ALA A 40 5.51 -6.70 -5.11
CA ALA A 40 4.59 -7.84 -5.18
C ALA A 40 3.89 -8.11 -3.84
N ILE A 41 4.60 -7.97 -2.71
CA ILE A 41 4.01 -8.12 -1.38
C ILE A 41 2.98 -7.03 -1.09
N HIS A 42 3.25 -5.78 -1.49
CA HIS A 42 2.29 -4.69 -1.31
C HIS A 42 1.06 -4.82 -2.20
N GLU A 43 1.23 -5.31 -3.43
CA GLU A 43 0.13 -5.61 -4.35
C GLU A 43 -0.79 -6.68 -3.77
N GLU A 44 -0.22 -7.77 -3.25
CA GLU A 44 -0.98 -8.85 -2.59
C GLU A 44 -1.67 -8.35 -1.31
N LEU A 45 -0.96 -7.57 -0.48
CA LEU A 45 -1.55 -6.95 0.71
C LEU A 45 -2.73 -6.05 0.36
N TYR A 46 -2.57 -5.21 -0.67
CA TYR A 46 -3.62 -4.32 -1.15
C TYR A 46 -4.85 -5.12 -1.63
N ALA A 47 -4.63 -6.18 -2.41
CA ALA A 47 -5.70 -7.04 -2.89
C ALA A 47 -6.45 -7.71 -1.74
N MET A 48 -5.73 -8.33 -0.79
CA MET A 48 -6.33 -8.93 0.41
C MET A 48 -7.14 -7.92 1.21
N PHE A 49 -6.59 -6.72 1.42
CA PHE A 49 -7.26 -5.67 2.17
C PHE A 49 -8.55 -5.21 1.49
N VAL A 50 -8.51 -4.97 0.18
CA VAL A 50 -9.69 -4.56 -0.59
C VAL A 50 -10.76 -5.65 -0.61
N SER A 51 -10.39 -6.92 -0.78
CA SER A 51 -11.35 -8.03 -0.72
C SER A 51 -12.02 -8.16 0.65
N GLY A 52 -11.28 -7.87 1.73
CA GLY A 52 -11.85 -7.85 3.08
C GLY A 52 -12.89 -6.75 3.29
N HIS A 53 -12.82 -5.66 2.52
CA HIS A 53 -13.73 -4.52 2.66
C HIS A 53 -15.20 -4.90 2.39
N ASP A 54 -15.46 -5.78 1.44
CA ASP A 54 -16.81 -6.17 1.06
C ASP A 54 -17.49 -6.94 2.20
N VAL A 55 -16.76 -7.89 2.81
CA VAL A 55 -17.21 -8.64 3.99
C VAL A 55 -17.43 -7.71 5.18
N VAL A 56 -16.50 -6.79 5.42
CA VAL A 56 -16.63 -5.79 6.49
C VAL A 56 -17.85 -4.89 6.27
N SER A 57 -18.14 -4.51 5.02
CA SER A 57 -19.35 -3.73 4.72
C SER A 57 -20.62 -4.52 5.01
N GLU A 58 -20.65 -5.82 4.71
CA GLU A 58 -21.75 -6.71 5.07
C GLU A 58 -21.94 -6.77 6.59
N VAL A 59 -20.86 -7.02 7.34
CA VAL A 59 -20.87 -7.06 8.81
C VAL A 59 -21.50 -5.80 9.42
N MET A 60 -21.18 -4.61 8.87
CA MET A 60 -21.67 -3.33 9.40
C MET A 60 -23.09 -2.95 8.95
N THR A 61 -23.72 -3.73 8.07
CA THR A 61 -25.02 -3.36 7.44
C THR A 61 -26.09 -4.45 7.54
N ASN A 62 -25.71 -5.71 7.66
CA ASN A 62 -26.62 -6.83 7.74
C ASN A 62 -27.12 -7.04 9.18
N THR A 63 -28.34 -6.61 9.45
CA THR A 63 -29.01 -6.74 10.77
C THR A 63 -29.48 -8.16 11.08
N GLU A 64 -29.44 -9.08 10.11
CA GLU A 64 -29.81 -10.49 10.32
C GLU A 64 -28.68 -11.29 10.97
N LEU A 65 -27.44 -10.79 10.90
CA LEU A 65 -26.28 -11.42 11.53
C LEU A 65 -26.31 -11.22 13.05
N SER A 66 -26.17 -12.30 13.79
CA SER A 66 -25.89 -12.26 15.22
C SER A 66 -24.52 -11.64 15.51
N LYS A 67 -24.31 -11.17 16.74
CA LYS A 67 -23.01 -10.62 17.18
C LYS A 67 -21.86 -11.61 16.96
N SER A 68 -22.08 -12.88 17.29
CA SER A 68 -21.08 -13.95 17.09
C SER A 68 -20.72 -14.14 15.62
N GLU A 69 -21.72 -14.13 14.72
CA GLU A 69 -21.45 -14.28 13.28
C GLU A 69 -20.67 -13.07 12.73
N ARG A 70 -20.97 -11.87 13.21
CA ARG A 70 -20.21 -10.66 12.86
C ARG A 70 -18.76 -10.72 13.33
N GLU A 71 -18.53 -11.18 14.57
CA GLU A 71 -17.18 -11.38 15.12
C GLU A 71 -16.39 -12.43 14.31
N ASP A 72 -17.02 -13.54 13.95
CA ASP A 72 -16.41 -14.61 13.15
C ASP A 72 -16.05 -14.10 11.75
N LEU A 73 -16.94 -13.35 11.09
CA LEU A 73 -16.71 -12.76 9.78
C LEU A 73 -15.59 -11.72 9.82
N THR A 74 -15.59 -10.79 10.78
CA THR A 74 -14.49 -9.82 10.91
C THR A 74 -13.16 -10.52 11.18
N SER A 75 -13.14 -11.52 12.08
CA SER A 75 -11.95 -12.31 12.38
C SER A 75 -11.44 -13.07 11.16
N SER A 76 -12.34 -13.57 10.30
CA SER A 76 -11.98 -14.25 9.04
C SER A 76 -11.23 -13.35 8.06
N ILE A 77 -11.34 -12.02 8.20
CA ILE A 77 -10.59 -11.04 7.41
C ILE A 77 -9.30 -10.61 8.11
N ILE A 78 -9.37 -10.31 9.41
CA ILE A 78 -8.22 -9.79 10.15
C ILE A 78 -7.13 -10.85 10.30
N PHE A 79 -7.47 -12.11 10.61
CA PHE A 79 -6.45 -13.13 10.84
C PHE A 79 -5.60 -13.45 9.60
N PRO A 80 -6.16 -13.65 8.39
CA PRO A 80 -5.34 -13.82 7.20
C PRO A 80 -4.46 -12.61 6.90
N LEU A 81 -4.95 -11.38 7.10
CA LEU A 81 -4.14 -10.17 6.93
C LEU A 81 -2.95 -10.17 7.89
N CYS A 82 -3.17 -10.43 9.18
CA CYS A 82 -2.11 -10.52 10.17
C CYS A 82 -1.09 -11.62 9.83
N GLN A 83 -1.56 -12.82 9.48
CA GLN A 83 -0.67 -13.92 9.07
C GLN A 83 0.15 -13.58 7.82
N PHE A 84 -0.44 -12.88 6.86
CA PHE A 84 0.27 -12.42 5.67
C PHE A 84 1.37 -11.42 6.06
N MET A 85 1.06 -10.46 6.92
CA MET A 85 2.01 -9.46 7.39
C MET A 85 3.16 -10.09 8.19
N ASP A 86 2.86 -11.03 9.08
CA ASP A 86 3.88 -11.74 9.87
C ASP A 86 4.86 -12.50 8.97
N ARG A 87 4.36 -13.16 7.92
CA ARG A 87 5.19 -13.90 6.95
C ARG A 87 6.06 -12.98 6.10
N ASN A 88 5.61 -11.75 5.87
CA ASN A 88 6.24 -10.80 4.97
C ASN A 88 6.85 -9.59 5.69
N GLY A 89 6.96 -9.62 7.01
CA GLY A 89 7.38 -8.48 7.85
C GLY A 89 8.73 -7.90 7.46
N PHE A 90 9.62 -8.69 6.85
CA PHE A 90 10.90 -8.20 6.31
C PHE A 90 10.72 -7.07 5.26
N TYR A 91 9.62 -7.09 4.52
CA TYR A 91 9.36 -6.15 3.41
C TYR A 91 8.29 -5.12 3.75
N LEU A 92 7.73 -5.16 4.95
CA LEU A 92 6.62 -4.31 5.37
C LEU A 92 7.06 -3.35 6.48
N ASN A 93 6.50 -2.15 6.47
CA ASN A 93 6.72 -1.17 7.53
C ASN A 93 5.83 -1.47 8.75
N ASP A 94 6.40 -1.45 9.96
CA ASP A 94 5.66 -1.74 11.20
C ASP A 94 4.44 -0.83 11.44
N TYR A 95 4.52 0.45 11.06
CA TYR A 95 3.36 1.34 11.20
C TYR A 95 2.27 1.03 10.18
N LEU A 96 2.66 0.59 8.97
CA LEU A 96 1.70 0.10 7.99
C LEU A 96 1.00 -1.16 8.50
N THR A 97 1.74 -2.10 9.08
CA THR A 97 1.15 -3.37 9.56
C THR A 97 0.16 -3.14 10.70
N VAL A 98 0.48 -2.26 11.65
CA VAL A 98 -0.46 -1.85 12.72
C VAL A 98 -1.71 -1.21 12.15
N GLN A 99 -1.57 -0.30 11.17
CA GLN A 99 -2.71 0.33 10.54
C GLN A 99 -3.61 -0.70 9.85
N VAL A 100 -3.04 -1.63 9.08
CA VAL A 100 -3.79 -2.70 8.39
C VAL A 100 -4.51 -3.60 9.39
N ALA A 101 -3.82 -4.03 10.45
CA ALA A 101 -4.40 -4.93 11.46
C ALA A 101 -5.61 -4.32 12.16
N THR A 102 -5.61 -2.99 12.34
CA THR A 102 -6.62 -2.27 13.12
C THR A 102 -7.74 -1.67 12.28
N ALA A 103 -7.57 -1.54 10.98
CA ALA A 103 -8.50 -0.80 10.12
C ALA A 103 -9.93 -1.35 10.11
N TYR A 104 -10.10 -2.65 10.35
CA TYR A 104 -11.40 -3.33 10.41
C TYR A 104 -11.82 -3.77 11.81
N MET A 105 -10.99 -3.53 12.83
CA MET A 105 -11.36 -3.83 14.21
C MET A 105 -12.52 -2.95 14.66
N GLY A 106 -13.51 -3.54 15.34
CA GLY A 106 -14.71 -2.85 15.79
C GLY A 106 -15.78 -2.69 14.71
N ALA A 107 -15.62 -3.29 13.53
CA ALA A 107 -16.68 -3.35 12.52
C ALA A 107 -17.86 -4.23 12.99
N GLU A 108 -17.55 -5.29 13.74
CA GLU A 108 -18.47 -6.24 14.35
C GLU A 108 -19.43 -5.61 15.36
N ASP A 109 -19.01 -4.51 15.99
CA ASP A 109 -19.76 -3.80 17.03
C ASP A 109 -20.59 -2.63 16.46
N VAL A 110 -20.49 -2.31 15.16
CA VAL A 110 -21.17 -1.14 14.57
C VAL A 110 -22.68 -1.19 14.79
N LEU A 111 -23.30 -2.36 14.61
CA LEU A 111 -24.74 -2.55 14.77
C LEU A 111 -25.20 -2.66 16.23
N ASP A 112 -24.28 -2.70 17.19
CA ASP A 112 -24.60 -2.74 18.63
C ASP A 112 -24.80 -1.35 19.24
N ASN A 113 -24.69 -0.27 18.44
CA ASN A 113 -24.90 1.10 18.91
C ASN A 113 -26.40 1.43 19.09
N ASP A 114 -26.70 2.27 20.08
CA ASP A 114 -28.07 2.57 20.54
C ASP A 114 -28.89 3.44 19.59
N SER A 115 -28.25 4.15 18.64
CA SER A 115 -28.92 5.07 17.74
C SER A 115 -28.42 4.97 16.30
N ASP A 116 -29.32 5.26 15.34
CA ASP A 116 -28.97 5.30 13.90
C ASP A 116 -27.83 6.30 13.61
N LEU A 117 -27.75 7.39 14.38
CA LEU A 117 -26.70 8.38 14.26
C LEU A 117 -25.34 7.80 14.67
N ASP A 118 -25.31 7.06 15.77
CA ASP A 118 -24.09 6.42 16.29
C ASP A 118 -23.64 5.28 15.36
N ILE A 119 -24.58 4.49 14.83
CA ILE A 119 -24.31 3.47 13.80
C ILE A 119 -23.68 4.13 12.56
N ALA A 120 -24.28 5.22 12.06
CA ALA A 120 -23.77 5.93 10.89
C ALA A 120 -22.35 6.50 11.13
N SER A 121 -22.12 7.05 12.32
CA SER A 121 -20.82 7.59 12.74
C SER A 121 -19.75 6.51 12.84
N ALA A 122 -20.06 5.38 13.49
CA ALA A 122 -19.16 4.24 13.63
C ALA A 122 -18.80 3.63 12.26
N ARG A 123 -19.80 3.44 11.40
CA ARG A 123 -19.58 2.98 10.02
C ARG A 123 -18.69 3.93 9.22
N ALA A 124 -18.95 5.24 9.32
CA ALA A 124 -18.14 6.25 8.63
C ALA A 124 -16.68 6.23 9.10
N ARG A 125 -16.44 5.98 10.39
CA ARG A 125 -15.08 5.83 10.94
C ARG A 125 -14.35 4.63 10.35
N VAL A 126 -14.98 3.46 10.28
CA VAL A 126 -14.37 2.26 9.68
C VAL A 126 -14.06 2.49 8.19
N TYR A 127 -14.97 3.14 7.45
CA TYR A 127 -14.74 3.50 6.06
C TYR A 127 -13.59 4.49 5.87
N GLU A 128 -13.46 5.49 6.74
CA GLU A 128 -12.34 6.43 6.68
C GLU A 128 -11.01 5.73 7.02
N LEU A 129 -10.98 4.84 8.02
CA LEU A 129 -9.79 4.02 8.33
C LEU A 129 -9.41 3.13 7.14
N SER A 130 -10.38 2.49 6.49
CA SER A 130 -10.16 1.71 5.25
C SER A 130 -9.56 2.57 4.13
N LYS A 131 -10.07 3.79 3.93
CA LYS A 131 -9.55 4.74 2.94
C LYS A 131 -8.11 5.15 3.23
N ILE A 132 -7.81 5.51 4.47
CA ILE A 132 -6.46 5.88 4.93
C ILE A 132 -5.50 4.70 4.72
N THR A 133 -5.91 3.50 5.11
CA THR A 133 -5.09 2.28 5.01
C THR A 133 -4.73 1.97 3.57
N LYS A 134 -5.71 1.99 2.64
CA LYS A 134 -5.46 1.80 1.20
C LYS A 134 -4.43 2.79 0.67
N LYS A 135 -4.55 4.06 1.07
CA LYS A 135 -3.60 5.10 0.69
C LYS A 135 -2.20 4.80 1.25
N MET A 136 -2.09 4.39 2.51
CA MET A 136 -0.80 4.05 3.13
C MET A 136 -0.12 2.86 2.44
N ILE A 137 -0.86 1.81 2.06
CA ILE A 137 -0.29 0.67 1.32
C ILE A 137 0.32 1.15 -0.01
N LEU A 138 -0.41 1.99 -0.76
CA LEU A 138 0.07 2.53 -2.04
C LEU A 138 1.28 3.46 -1.87
N GLU A 139 1.27 4.33 -0.87
CA GLU A 139 2.38 5.25 -0.60
C GLU A 139 3.64 4.51 -0.14
N GLU A 140 3.52 3.52 0.75
CA GLU A 140 4.64 2.70 1.21
C GLU A 140 5.27 1.97 0.01
N SER A 141 4.44 1.31 -0.81
CA SER A 141 4.91 0.49 -1.94
C SER A 141 5.75 1.27 -2.97
N GLY A 142 5.59 2.59 -3.03
CA GLY A 142 6.26 3.47 -3.98
C GLY A 142 5.53 3.62 -5.33
N VAL A 143 4.42 2.90 -5.55
CA VAL A 143 3.65 2.99 -6.81
C VAL A 143 3.07 4.38 -7.04
N THR A 144 2.74 5.11 -5.98
CA THR A 144 2.23 6.48 -6.08
C THR A 144 3.20 7.39 -6.84
N GLU A 145 4.51 7.25 -6.61
CA GLU A 145 5.51 8.07 -7.32
C GLU A 145 5.73 7.59 -8.75
N ALA A 146 5.75 6.27 -8.98
CA ALA A 146 5.80 5.69 -10.31
C ALA A 146 4.61 6.15 -11.18
N PHE A 147 3.40 6.15 -10.62
CA PHE A 147 2.20 6.62 -11.34
C PHE A 147 2.25 8.10 -11.67
N LYS A 148 2.83 8.96 -10.81
CA LYS A 148 3.07 10.37 -11.17
C LYS A 148 3.96 10.48 -12.40
N HIS A 149 5.09 9.76 -12.44
CA HIS A 149 5.97 9.75 -13.61
C HIS A 149 5.26 9.26 -14.87
N PHE A 150 4.49 8.16 -14.78
CA PHE A 150 3.72 7.67 -15.92
C PHE A 150 2.63 8.62 -16.38
N SER A 151 1.97 9.34 -15.46
CA SER A 151 0.96 10.34 -15.82
C SER A 151 1.55 11.50 -16.64
N VAL A 152 2.79 11.91 -16.33
CA VAL A 152 3.51 12.96 -17.08
C VAL A 152 3.85 12.48 -18.48
N ILE A 153 4.35 11.25 -18.62
CA ILE A 153 4.74 10.66 -19.90
C ILE A 153 3.52 10.39 -20.79
N SER A 154 2.48 9.77 -20.24
CA SER A 154 1.25 9.42 -20.96
C SER A 154 0.37 10.63 -21.25
N LYS A 155 0.60 11.76 -20.57
CA LYS A 155 -0.29 12.93 -20.54
C LYS A 155 -1.72 12.55 -20.11
N SER A 156 -1.89 11.46 -19.37
CA SER A 156 -3.19 11.01 -18.88
C SER A 156 -3.78 12.04 -17.94
N LYS A 157 -4.96 12.56 -18.31
CA LYS A 157 -5.74 13.50 -17.49
C LYS A 157 -7.20 13.08 -17.51
N PRO A 158 -7.58 12.05 -16.74
CA PRO A 158 -8.98 11.63 -16.65
C PRO A 158 -9.85 12.83 -16.24
N ASP A 159 -10.86 13.12 -17.06
CA ASP A 159 -11.81 14.20 -16.82
C ASP A 159 -13.22 13.71 -17.17
N SER A 160 -14.15 13.95 -16.25
CA SER A 160 -15.57 13.67 -16.41
C SER A 160 -16.34 14.54 -15.43
N ASP A 161 -17.63 14.72 -15.66
CA ASP A 161 -18.47 15.52 -14.76
C ASP A 161 -18.51 14.93 -13.35
N VAL A 162 -18.45 13.60 -13.23
CA VAL A 162 -18.33 12.89 -11.95
C VAL A 162 -17.00 13.23 -11.27
N ILE A 163 -15.88 13.20 -12.00
CA ILE A 163 -14.55 13.52 -11.45
C ILE A 163 -14.50 14.98 -10.99
N LYS A 164 -15.07 15.91 -11.78
CA LYS A 164 -15.18 17.33 -11.40
C LYS A 164 -15.97 17.49 -10.10
N ARG A 165 -17.12 16.82 -10.01
CA ARG A 165 -17.96 16.86 -8.81
C ARG A 165 -17.25 16.33 -7.56
N VAL A 166 -16.50 15.23 -7.68
CA VAL A 166 -15.70 14.69 -6.56
C VAL A 166 -14.64 15.69 -6.11
N LYS A 167 -13.90 16.30 -7.06
CA LYS A 167 -12.86 17.32 -6.74
C LYS A 167 -13.44 18.56 -6.03
N GLU A 168 -14.66 18.98 -6.39
CA GLU A 168 -15.35 20.07 -5.71
C GLU A 168 -15.68 19.70 -4.26
N LEU A 169 -16.22 18.50 -4.04
CA LEU A 169 -16.59 18.01 -2.71
C LEU A 169 -15.37 17.85 -1.79
N GLU A 170 -14.23 17.42 -2.32
CA GLU A 170 -12.98 17.32 -1.55
C GLU A 170 -12.46 18.70 -1.10
N LYS A 171 -12.56 19.73 -1.96
CA LYS A 171 -12.16 21.09 -1.60
C LYS A 171 -13.06 21.72 -0.54
N ALA A 172 -14.36 21.39 -0.55
CA ALA A 172 -15.31 21.91 0.42
C ALA A 172 -15.18 21.29 1.82
N ARG A 173 -14.37 20.22 1.98
CA ARG A 173 -14.08 19.57 3.26
C ARG A 173 -12.86 20.15 3.99
N VAL A 174 -12.15 21.11 3.39
CA VAL A 174 -11.01 21.86 3.98
C VAL A 174 -11.51 23.16 4.56
#